data_AF-A0A1H7R0F3-F1
#
_entry.id   AF-A0A1H7R0F3-F1
#
_cell.length_a   1.000
_cell.length_b   1.000
_cell.length_c   1.000
_cell.angle_alpha   90.00
_cell.angle_beta   90.00
_cell.angle_gamma   90.00
#
_symmetry.space_group_name_H-M   'P 1'
#
loop_
_entity.id
_entity.type
_entity.pdbx_description
1 polymer ?
#
loop_
_entity_poly.entity_id
_entity_poly.type
_entity_poly.pdbx_seq_one_letter_code
_entity_poly.pdbx_strand_id
1 'polypeptide(L)'
;MKGATERKVIRWVHILLSIPVLGYIYGPVATLTYPALATKFIFLPIIVLSGFWLWKGHWIKRQLRRKSSMPLKRKPSLKKAP
;
A
#
# COMPACT_ATOMS: atom_id res chain seq x y z
N MET A 1 0.37 -3.84 14.60
CA MET A 1 -0.92 -4.47 14.21
C MET A 1 -0.66 -5.64 13.26
N LYS A 2 -1.43 -6.74 13.33
CA LYS A 2 -1.26 -7.91 12.43
C LYS A 2 -1.20 -7.41 10.98
N GLY A 3 -0.15 -7.77 10.23
CA GLY A 3 0.02 -7.33 8.83
C GLY A 3 -1.11 -7.78 7.88
N ALA A 4 -1.99 -8.67 8.35
CA ALA A 4 -3.24 -9.05 7.69
C ALA A 4 -4.33 -7.97 7.80
N THR A 5 -4.42 -7.26 8.93
CA THR A 5 -5.41 -6.19 9.17
C THR A 5 -5.12 -4.98 8.30
N GLU A 6 -3.85 -4.60 8.18
CA GLU A 6 -3.38 -3.49 7.35
C GLU A 6 -3.78 -3.66 5.87
N ARG A 7 -3.68 -4.89 5.35
CA ARG A 7 -4.11 -5.22 3.97
C ARG A 7 -5.62 -5.17 3.79
N LYS A 8 -6.39 -5.62 4.79
CA LYS A 8 -7.85 -5.52 4.76
C LYS A 8 -8.28 -4.06 4.70
N VAL A 9 -7.68 -3.19 5.53
CA VAL A 9 -8.00 -1.76 5.55
C VAL A 9 -7.72 -1.13 4.19
N ILE A 10 -6.53 -1.33 3.61
CA ILE A 10 -6.18 -0.74 2.32
C ILE A 10 -7.09 -1.27 1.20
N ARG A 11 -7.46 -2.57 1.24
CA ARG A 11 -8.41 -3.16 0.27
C ARG A 11 -9.79 -2.53 0.38
N TRP A 12 -10.30 -2.34 1.59
CA TRP A 12 -11.60 -1.69 1.82
C TRP A 12 -11.59 -0.23 1.40
N VAL A 13 -10.54 0.52 1.74
CA VAL A 13 -10.35 1.91 1.31
C VAL A 13 -10.32 2.01 -0.22
N HIS A 14 -9.60 1.12 -0.89
CA HIS A 14 -9.56 1.07 -2.35
C HIS A 14 -10.96 0.85 -2.94
N ILE A 15 -11.71 -0.14 -2.45
CA ILE A 15 -13.08 -0.43 -2.92
C ILE A 15 -14.01 0.77 -2.69
N LEU A 16 -13.95 1.42 -1.52
CA LEU A 16 -14.77 2.60 -1.21
C LEU A 16 -14.44 3.78 -2.13
N LEU A 17 -13.16 4.02 -2.42
CA LEU A 17 -12.72 5.09 -3.33
C LEU A 17 -13.09 4.79 -4.79
N SER A 18 -13.20 3.52 -5.20
CA SER A 18 -13.64 3.14 -6.54
C SER A 18 -15.09 3.55 -6.85
N ILE A 19 -15.95 3.65 -5.84
CA ILE A 19 -17.38 3.95 -6.01
C ILE A 19 -17.58 5.35 -6.65
N PRO A 20 -16.97 6.44 -6.15
CA PRO A 20 -16.99 7.75 -6.80
C PRO A 20 -16.52 7.74 -8.27
N VAL A 21 -15.54 6.91 -8.61
CA VAL A 21 -15.05 6.79 -10.00
C VAL A 21 -16.09 6.15 -10.91
N LEU A 22 -16.81 5.14 -10.43
CA LEU A 22 -17.93 4.56 -11.17
C LEU A 22 -19.08 5.58 -11.34
N GLY A 23 -19.36 6.38 -10.31
CA GLY A 23 -20.30 7.51 -10.40
C GLY A 23 -19.86 8.59 -11.37
N TYR A 24 -18.55 8.75 -11.59
CA TYR A 24 -17.98 9.64 -12.61
C TYR A 24 -18.10 9.07 -14.03
N ILE A 25 -17.89 7.77 -14.23
CA ILE A 25 -17.98 7.14 -15.56
C ILE A 25 -19.44 6.97 -16.01
N TYR A 26 -20.33 6.56 -15.09
CA TYR A 26 -21.70 6.16 -15.41
C TYR A 26 -22.78 7.11 -14.89
N GLY A 27 -22.43 8.12 -14.08
CA GLY A 27 -23.39 8.98 -13.38
C GLY A 27 -23.23 10.47 -13.67
N PRO A 28 -24.12 11.31 -13.08
CA PRO A 28 -24.13 12.76 -13.28
C PRO A 28 -22.94 13.47 -12.63
N VAL A 29 -22.03 12.76 -11.96
CA VAL A 29 -20.82 13.35 -11.37
C VAL A 29 -19.91 13.95 -12.47
N ALA A 30 -20.01 13.46 -13.71
CA ALA A 30 -19.33 14.05 -14.86
C ALA A 30 -19.91 15.39 -15.32
N THR A 31 -21.19 15.66 -15.06
CA THR A 31 -21.84 16.92 -15.47
C THR A 31 -21.59 18.06 -14.48
N LEU A 32 -21.14 17.74 -13.27
CA LEU A 32 -20.76 18.71 -12.25
C LEU A 32 -19.25 19.02 -12.36
N THR A 33 -18.89 20.27 -12.62
CA THR A 33 -17.50 20.72 -12.87
C THR A 33 -16.55 20.48 -11.69
N TYR A 34 -16.95 20.83 -10.46
CA TYR A 34 -16.10 20.64 -9.28
C TYR A 34 -15.91 19.15 -8.90
N PRO A 35 -16.97 18.32 -8.82
CA PRO A 35 -16.84 16.89 -8.56
C PRO A 35 -16.03 16.15 -9.64
N ALA A 36 -16.23 16.49 -10.91
CA ALA A 36 -15.50 15.90 -12.03
C ALA A 36 -13.98 16.12 -11.91
N LEU A 37 -13.56 17.34 -11.57
CA LEU A 37 -12.15 17.68 -11.36
C LEU A 37 -11.58 16.94 -10.14
N ALA A 38 -12.31 16.92 -9.02
CA ALA A 38 -11.89 16.20 -7.83
C ALA A 38 -11.71 14.70 -8.12
N THR A 39 -12.64 14.07 -8.82
CA THR A 39 -12.54 12.64 -9.17
C THR A 39 -11.30 12.35 -10.01
N LYS A 40 -10.99 13.20 -11.00
CA LYS A 40 -9.81 13.05 -11.87
C LYS A 40 -8.49 13.29 -11.15
N PHE A 41 -8.38 14.38 -10.39
CA PHE A 41 -7.11 14.83 -9.83
C PHE A 41 -6.82 14.34 -8.41
N ILE A 42 -7.85 13.87 -7.68
CA ILE A 42 -7.71 13.42 -6.29
C ILE A 42 -8.03 11.93 -6.20
N PHE A 43 -9.26 11.52 -6.55
CA PHE A 43 -9.68 10.14 -6.36
C PHE A 43 -8.91 9.16 -7.25
N LEU A 44 -8.76 9.48 -8.54
CA LEU A 44 -8.04 8.64 -9.50
C LEU A 44 -6.59 8.34 -9.07
N PRO A 45 -5.74 9.34 -8.76
CA PRO A 45 -4.39 9.05 -8.29
C PRO A 45 -4.37 8.31 -6.95
N ILE A 46 -5.26 8.63 -5.99
CA ILE A 46 -5.30 7.92 -4.70
C ILE A 46 -5.68 6.44 -4.89
N ILE A 47 -6.61 6.14 -5.79
CA ILE A 47 -7.01 4.75 -6.12
C ILE A 47 -5.85 4.01 -6.78
N VAL A 48 -5.15 4.65 -7.72
CA VAL A 48 -3.97 4.06 -8.36
C VAL A 48 -2.86 3.82 -7.34
N LEU A 49 -2.55 4.77 -6.47
CA LEU A 49 -1.55 4.63 -5.40
C LEU A 49 -1.94 3.52 -4.40
N SER A 50 -3.20 3.45 -3.98
CA SER A 50 -3.67 2.40 -3.06
C SER A 50 -3.66 1.01 -3.70
N GLY A 51 -4.05 0.89 -4.98
CA GLY A 51 -3.95 -0.35 -5.75
C GLY A 51 -2.51 -0.79 -5.96
N PHE A 52 -1.63 0.16 -6.30
CA PHE A 52 -0.19 -0.09 -6.43
C PHE A 52 0.43 -0.51 -5.10
N TRP A 53 -0.01 0.06 -3.97
CA TRP A 53 0.43 -0.32 -2.64
C TRP A 53 -0.04 -1.74 -2.26
N LEU A 54 -1.24 -2.17 -2.66
CA LEU A 54 -1.68 -3.55 -2.48
C LEU A 54 -0.81 -4.54 -3.27
N TRP A 55 -0.39 -4.15 -4.48
CA TRP A 55 0.46 -4.99 -5.34
C TRP A 55 1.92 -5.04 -4.85
N LYS A 56 2.57 -3.88 -4.67
CA LYS A 56 3.99 -3.78 -4.27
C LYS A 56 4.23 -3.76 -2.75
N GLY A 57 3.21 -3.67 -1.91
CA GLY A 57 3.37 -3.65 -0.44
C GLY A 57 4.09 -4.89 0.11
N HIS A 58 3.90 -6.04 -0.54
CA HIS A 58 4.69 -7.26 -0.22
C HIS A 58 6.17 -7.10 -0.56
N TRP A 59 6.48 -6.45 -1.67
CA TRP A 59 7.83 -6.24 -2.16
C TRP A 59 8.59 -5.24 -1.28
N ILE A 60 7.91 -4.15 -0.85
CA ILE A 60 8.46 -3.14 0.07
C ILE A 60 8.79 -3.75 1.44
N LYS A 61 7.88 -4.53 2.04
CA LYS A 61 8.18 -5.27 3.29
C LYS A 61 9.34 -6.25 3.13
N ARG A 62 9.49 -6.86 1.95
CA ARG A 62 10.60 -7.77 1.64
C ARG A 62 11.94 -7.02 1.53
N GLN A 63 11.96 -5.80 0.97
CA GLN A 63 13.17 -4.98 0.91
C GLN A 63 13.56 -4.40 2.27
N LEU A 64 12.59 -4.02 3.11
CA LEU A 64 12.85 -3.58 4.49
C LEU A 64 13.45 -4.69 5.36
N ARG A 65 12.95 -5.93 5.28
CA ARG A 65 13.53 -7.08 6.00
C ARG A 65 14.97 -7.41 5.58
N ARG A 66 15.35 -7.14 4.32
CA ARG A 66 16.73 -7.38 3.84
C ARG A 66 17.74 -6.39 4.42
N LYS A 67 17.33 -5.16 4.77
CA LYS A 67 18.23 -4.20 5.44
C LYS A 67 18.43 -4.49 6.92
N SER A 68 17.48 -5.15 7.59
CA SER A 68 17.56 -5.47 9.02
C SER A 68 18.43 -6.70 9.32
N SER A 69 18.74 -7.52 8.32
CA SER A 69 19.67 -8.63 8.44
C SER A 69 21.09 -8.18 8.02
N MET A 70 21.61 -7.12 8.65
CA MET A 70 23.07 -7.00 8.75
C MET A 70 23.46 -7.98 9.86
N PRO A 71 24.10 -9.12 9.54
CA PRO A 71 24.37 -10.13 10.54
C PRO A 71 25.31 -9.52 11.57
N LEU A 72 24.87 -9.49 12.82
CA LEU A 72 25.76 -9.31 13.97
C LEU A 72 26.94 -10.26 13.78
N LYS A 73 28.11 -9.66 13.55
CA LYS A 73 29.42 -10.31 13.47
C LYS A 73 29.51 -11.35 14.59
N ARG A 74 29.42 -12.64 14.23
CA ARG A 74 29.58 -13.75 15.19
C ARG A 74 30.92 -13.57 15.89
N LYS A 75 30.90 -13.36 17.21
CA LYS A 75 32.08 -13.51 18.06
C LYS A 75 32.61 -14.94 17.87
N PRO A 76 33.91 -15.15 17.59
CA PRO A 76 34.45 -16.49 17.64
C PRO A 76 34.37 -16.95 19.10
N SER A 77 33.61 -18.01 19.34
CA SER A 77 33.66 -18.75 20.59
C SER A 77 35.09 -19.28 20.73
N LEU A 78 35.87 -18.65 21.60
CA LEU A 78 37.14 -19.19 22.07
C LEU A 78 36.82 -20.55 22.71
N LYS A 79 37.20 -21.58 21.95
CA LYS A 79 37.16 -22.98 22.33
C LYS A 79 37.88 -23.11 23.67
N LYS A 80 37.15 -23.59 24.69
CA LYS A 80 37.76 -24.30 25.81
C LYS A 80 38.57 -25.45 25.23
N ALA A 81 39.84 -25.52 25.60
CA ALA A 81 40.64 -26.74 25.54
C ALA A 81 41.33 -26.89 26.92
N PRO A 82 41.48 -28.13 27.39
CA PRO A 82 41.79 -28.48 28.78
C PRO A 82 43.20 -28.07 29.24
#